data_AF-A0A0Q8VYZ5-F1
#
_entry.id   AF-A0A0Q8VYZ5-F1
#
_cell.length_a   1.000
_cell.length_b   1.000
_cell.length_c   1.000
_cell.angle_alpha   90.00
_cell.angle_beta   90.00
_cell.angle_gamma   90.00
#
_symmetry.space_group_name_H-M   'P 1'
#
loop_
_entity.id
_entity.type
_entity.pdbx_description
1 polymer ?
#
loop_
_entity_poly.entity_id
_entity_poly.type
_entity_poly.pdbx_seq_one_letter_code
_entity_poly.pdbx_strand_id
1 'polypeptide(L)'
;MTQYATKAPLSADWQALLAAPAVDVAALVRDEVPVEPGVYLWRRDGEVTYVGTASSLRKRVWGKHLGGGVSLGGSSLRRNVCELLFEIPTTVTGGRNREKVTPEQAASVRAWLGECTIAWTVCDSAIDAEELEDRLLAEHRPVLNRK
;
A
#
# COMPACT_ATOMS: atom_id res chain seq x y z
N MET A 1 -35.48 -2.87 -18.54
CA MET A 1 -34.45 -3.93 -18.45
C MET A 1 -33.10 -3.26 -18.61
N THR A 2 -32.48 -2.87 -17.50
CA THR A 2 -31.14 -2.26 -17.51
C THR A 2 -30.14 -3.40 -17.59
N GLN A 3 -29.48 -3.57 -18.73
CA GLN A 3 -28.34 -4.48 -18.86
C GLN A 3 -27.27 -4.04 -17.86
N TYR A 4 -27.06 -4.82 -16.81
CA TYR A 4 -25.85 -4.71 -16.00
C TYR A 4 -24.68 -5.11 -16.90
N ALA A 5 -23.93 -4.12 -17.36
CA ALA A 5 -22.64 -4.35 -18.00
C ALA A 5 -21.77 -5.11 -16.98
N THR A 6 -21.56 -6.40 -17.20
CA THR A 6 -20.60 -7.18 -16.44
C THR A 6 -19.24 -6.53 -16.63
N LYS A 7 -18.67 -5.97 -15.56
CA LYS A 7 -17.30 -5.46 -15.55
C LYS A 7 -16.39 -6.54 -16.14
N ALA A 8 -15.56 -6.18 -17.12
CA ALA A 8 -14.60 -7.12 -17.69
C ALA A 8 -13.80 -7.79 -16.55
N PRO A 9 -13.51 -9.09 -16.64
CA PRO A 9 -12.71 -9.76 -15.62
C PRO A 9 -11.37 -9.05 -15.50
N LEU A 10 -10.87 -8.96 -14.26
CA LEU A 10 -9.53 -8.42 -14.02
C LEU A 10 -8.48 -9.23 -14.78
N SER A 11 -7.37 -8.61 -15.15
CA SER A 11 -6.24 -9.28 -15.80
C SER A 11 -5.66 -10.40 -14.94
N ALA A 12 -4.86 -11.26 -15.57
CA ALA A 12 -4.13 -12.32 -14.87
C ALA A 12 -3.20 -11.75 -13.78
N ASP A 13 -2.58 -10.58 -14.00
CA ASP A 13 -1.72 -9.90 -13.02
C ASP A 13 -2.52 -9.53 -11.77
N TRP A 14 -3.70 -8.92 -11.95
CA TRP A 14 -4.60 -8.61 -10.82
C TRP A 14 -5.12 -9.85 -10.13
N GLN A 15 -5.52 -10.88 -10.88
CA GLN A 15 -6.01 -12.13 -10.30
C GLN A 15 -4.92 -12.84 -9.48
N ALA A 16 -3.68 -12.87 -9.98
CA ALA A 16 -2.54 -13.46 -9.29
C ALA A 16 -2.25 -12.71 -7.97
N LEU A 17 -2.19 -11.38 -8.01
CA LEU A 17 -1.96 -10.57 -6.81
C LEU A 17 -3.13 -10.66 -5.82
N LEU A 18 -4.36 -10.83 -6.32
CA LEU A 18 -5.52 -11.04 -5.46
C LEU A 18 -5.52 -12.42 -4.80
N ALA A 19 -5.05 -13.45 -5.50
CA ALA A 19 -4.97 -14.82 -5.01
C ALA A 19 -3.74 -15.07 -4.12
N ALA A 20 -2.75 -14.18 -4.12
CA ALA A 20 -1.56 -14.30 -3.28
C ALA A 20 -1.94 -14.41 -1.80
N PRO A 21 -1.22 -15.25 -1.01
CA PRO A 21 -1.45 -15.36 0.42
C PRO A 21 -1.43 -14.00 1.11
N ALA A 22 -2.49 -13.69 1.84
CA ALA A 22 -2.61 -12.46 2.60
C ALA A 22 -2.33 -12.72 4.08
N VAL A 23 -1.66 -11.78 4.72
CA VAL A 23 -1.33 -11.81 6.15
C VAL A 23 -1.99 -10.62 6.83
N ASP A 24 -2.60 -10.86 8.00
CA ASP A 24 -3.08 -9.79 8.87
C ASP A 24 -1.90 -8.95 9.33
N VAL A 25 -1.95 -7.63 9.12
CA VAL A 25 -0.83 -6.75 9.46
C VAL A 25 -0.55 -6.75 10.96
N ALA A 26 -1.58 -6.92 11.79
CA ALA A 26 -1.43 -7.07 13.24
C ALA A 26 -0.64 -8.32 13.66
N ALA A 27 -0.64 -9.37 12.83
CA ALA A 27 0.07 -10.63 13.08
C ALA A 27 1.37 -10.77 12.27
N LEU A 28 1.68 -9.80 11.41
CA LEU A 28 2.82 -9.87 10.48
C LEU A 28 4.15 -9.93 11.24
N VAL A 29 4.97 -10.93 10.91
CA VAL A 29 6.34 -11.05 11.42
C VAL A 29 7.32 -10.47 10.41
N ARG A 30 8.24 -9.64 10.88
CA ARG A 30 9.22 -8.93 10.04
C ARG A 30 9.96 -9.83 9.05
N ASP A 31 10.43 -10.97 9.53
CA ASP A 31 11.34 -11.83 8.77
C ASP A 31 10.59 -12.70 7.75
N GLU A 32 9.26 -12.77 7.84
CA GLU A 32 8.38 -13.38 6.83
C GLU A 32 8.16 -12.47 5.62
N VAL A 33 8.38 -11.15 5.77
CA VAL A 33 8.34 -10.23 4.63
C VAL A 33 9.59 -10.43 3.78
N PRO A 34 9.48 -10.70 2.46
CA PRO A 34 10.63 -10.94 1.59
C PRO A 34 11.59 -9.74 1.53
N VAL A 35 12.88 -9.99 1.30
CA VAL A 35 13.86 -8.90 1.08
C VAL A 35 13.95 -8.47 -0.37
N GLU A 36 13.42 -9.29 -1.27
CA GLU A 36 13.41 -9.18 -2.71
C GLU A 36 12.53 -8.01 -3.20
N PRO A 37 12.73 -7.57 -4.45
CA PRO A 37 11.81 -6.67 -5.12
C PRO A 37 10.43 -7.28 -5.28
N GLY A 38 9.40 -6.43 -5.38
CA GLY A 38 8.05 -6.91 -5.66
C GLY A 38 6.97 -5.87 -5.50
N VAL A 39 5.75 -6.28 -5.84
CA VAL A 39 4.52 -5.52 -5.68
C VAL A 39 3.78 -6.01 -4.45
N TYR A 40 3.29 -5.10 -3.63
CA TYR A 40 2.45 -5.39 -2.46
C TYR A 40 1.07 -4.75 -2.61
N LEU A 41 0.09 -5.42 -2.04
CA LEU A 41 -1.32 -5.06 -2.05
C LEU A 41 -1.84 -4.99 -0.62
N TRP A 42 -2.48 -3.89 -0.26
CA TRP A 42 -3.16 -3.69 1.01
C TRP A 42 -4.65 -3.81 0.83
N ARG A 43 -5.31 -4.51 1.76
CA ARG A 43 -6.76 -4.52 1.86
C ARG A 43 -7.22 -4.10 3.24
N ARG A 44 -8.37 -3.46 3.29
CA ARG A 44 -9.10 -3.19 4.52
C ARG A 44 -10.56 -3.57 4.29
N ASP A 45 -11.15 -4.28 5.23
CA ASP A 45 -12.53 -4.79 5.13
C ASP A 45 -12.80 -5.61 3.84
N GLY A 46 -11.79 -6.35 3.37
CA GLY A 46 -11.87 -7.15 2.14
C GLY A 46 -11.67 -6.37 0.84
N GLU A 47 -11.63 -5.03 0.87
CA GLU A 47 -11.45 -4.19 -0.31
C GLU A 47 -9.99 -3.80 -0.53
N VAL A 48 -9.54 -3.78 -1.79
CA VAL A 48 -8.19 -3.30 -2.15
C VAL A 48 -8.12 -1.78 -1.96
N THR A 49 -7.27 -1.34 -1.04
CA THR A 49 -7.12 0.09 -0.73
C THR A 49 -5.87 0.71 -1.32
N TYR A 50 -4.79 -0.06 -1.49
CA TYR A 50 -3.52 0.42 -2.00
C TYR A 50 -2.70 -0.69 -2.68
N VAL A 51 -2.02 -0.36 -3.76
CA VAL A 51 -0.96 -1.19 -4.38
C VAL A 51 0.32 -0.36 -4.45
N GLY A 52 1.47 -1.00 -4.28
CA GLY A 52 2.74 -0.31 -4.53
C GLY A 52 3.89 -1.27 -4.79
N THR A 53 4.99 -0.73 -5.35
CA THR A 53 6.23 -1.47 -5.55
C THR A 53 7.30 -1.17 -4.50
N ALA A 54 8.28 -2.07 -4.39
CA ALA A 54 9.52 -1.87 -3.66
C ALA A 54 10.68 -2.64 -4.30
N SER A 55 11.89 -2.08 -4.25
CA SER A 55 13.13 -2.83 -4.49
C SER A 55 13.53 -3.75 -3.33
N SER A 56 12.86 -3.61 -2.18
CA SER A 56 12.93 -4.54 -1.07
C SER A 56 11.62 -4.45 -0.27
N LEU A 57 10.80 -5.49 -0.37
CA LEU A 57 9.49 -5.55 0.30
C LEU A 57 9.63 -5.32 1.81
N ARG A 58 10.56 -5.99 2.49
CA ARG A 58 10.79 -5.84 3.94
C ARG A 58 11.17 -4.42 4.33
N LYS A 59 12.10 -3.78 3.61
CA LYS A 59 12.49 -2.39 3.92
C LYS A 59 11.31 -1.43 3.73
N ARG A 60 10.46 -1.67 2.73
CA ARG A 60 9.31 -0.81 2.45
C ARG A 60 8.16 -1.04 3.41
N VAL A 61 7.64 -2.26 3.48
CA VAL A 61 6.50 -2.63 4.34
C VAL A 61 6.85 -2.41 5.81
N TRP A 62 7.90 -3.06 6.31
CA TRP A 62 8.27 -2.98 7.72
C TRP A 62 8.91 -1.64 8.08
N GLY A 63 9.92 -1.24 7.29
CA GLY A 63 10.74 -0.08 7.62
C GLY A 63 10.09 1.28 7.34
N LYS A 64 9.13 1.36 6.40
CA LYS A 64 8.48 2.62 6.02
C LYS A 64 7.00 2.67 6.39
N HIS A 65 6.21 1.70 5.94
CA HIS A 65 4.75 1.73 6.14
C HIS A 65 4.36 1.44 7.59
N LEU A 66 4.98 0.44 8.21
CA LEU A 66 4.72 0.07 9.61
C LEU A 66 5.60 0.82 10.62
N GLY A 67 6.45 1.73 10.16
CA GLY A 67 7.25 2.58 11.04
C GLY A 67 6.39 3.54 11.87
N GLY A 68 6.74 3.73 13.13
CA GLY A 68 6.00 4.61 14.07
C GLY A 68 6.43 6.08 14.09
N GLY A 69 7.34 6.49 13.21
CA GLY A 69 7.88 7.86 13.24
C GLY A 69 6.88 8.91 12.78
N VAL A 70 6.96 10.12 13.35
CA VAL A 70 6.14 11.30 13.00
C VAL A 70 6.39 11.87 11.59
N SER A 71 7.45 11.42 10.91
CA SER A 71 7.67 11.76 9.50
C SER A 71 6.96 10.75 8.60
N LEU A 72 6.09 11.24 7.71
CA LEU A 72 5.37 10.43 6.72
C LEU A 72 6.04 10.46 5.33
N GLY A 73 7.06 11.29 5.15
CA GLY A 73 7.66 11.57 3.83
C GLY A 73 8.17 10.35 3.08
N GLY A 74 8.56 9.29 3.78
CA GLY A 74 9.05 8.04 3.20
C GLY A 74 7.98 7.05 2.75
N SER A 75 6.68 7.40 2.86
CA SER A 75 5.58 6.49 2.57
C SER A 75 4.35 7.25 2.06
N SER A 76 4.09 7.16 0.74
CA SER A 76 2.84 7.61 0.11
C SER A 76 1.60 7.07 0.82
N LEU A 77 1.56 5.75 1.10
CA LEU A 77 0.45 5.11 1.81
C LEU A 77 0.12 5.81 3.13
N ARG A 78 1.09 5.92 4.04
CA ARG A 78 0.91 6.65 5.31
C ARG A 78 0.44 8.10 5.13
N ARG A 79 0.90 8.82 4.10
CA ARG A 79 0.40 10.18 3.80
C ARG A 79 -1.06 10.17 3.39
N ASN A 80 -1.45 9.24 2.52
CA ASN A 80 -2.82 9.13 2.02
C ASN A 80 -3.79 8.67 3.13
N VAL A 81 -3.33 7.80 4.04
CA VAL A 81 -4.09 7.45 5.26
C VAL A 81 -4.20 8.64 6.21
N CYS A 82 -3.13 9.41 6.39
CA CYS A 82 -3.19 10.62 7.21
C CYS A 82 -4.18 11.65 6.65
N GLU A 83 -4.19 11.86 5.33
CA GLU A 83 -5.16 12.72 4.67
C GLU A 83 -6.59 12.17 4.84
N LEU A 84 -6.80 10.86 4.71
CA LEU A 84 -8.09 10.23 4.94
C LEU A 84 -8.62 10.45 6.36
N LEU A 85 -7.76 10.33 7.38
CA LEU A 85 -8.16 10.39 8.78
C LEU A 85 -8.31 11.81 9.32
N PHE A 86 -7.50 12.75 8.80
CA PHE A 86 -7.33 14.07 9.40
C PHE A 86 -7.47 15.22 8.41
N GLU A 87 -7.76 14.93 7.14
CA GLU A 87 -7.87 15.92 6.06
C GLU A 87 -6.59 16.76 5.87
N ILE A 88 -5.45 16.26 6.36
CA ILE A 88 -4.14 16.90 6.19
C ILE A 88 -3.60 16.55 4.81
N PRO A 89 -3.43 17.52 3.90
CA PRO A 89 -3.04 17.22 2.52
C PRO A 89 -1.69 16.52 2.45
N THR A 90 -1.56 15.58 1.50
CA THR A 90 -0.29 14.86 1.26
C THR A 90 0.85 15.80 0.89
N THR A 91 0.53 16.97 0.31
CA THR A 91 1.47 18.04 0.03
C THR A 91 2.06 18.62 1.31
N VAL A 92 1.37 18.64 2.44
CA VAL A 92 1.91 19.18 3.71
C VAL A 92 2.87 18.21 4.39
N THR A 93 2.65 16.90 4.24
CA THR A 93 3.41 15.83 4.89
C THR A 93 4.45 15.16 3.98
N GLY A 94 4.51 15.55 2.71
CA GLY A 94 5.38 14.97 1.68
C GLY A 94 6.77 15.59 1.58
N GLY A 95 7.78 15.01 2.22
CA GLY A 95 9.20 15.35 1.99
C GLY A 95 10.04 15.47 3.27
N ARG A 96 11.31 15.86 3.12
CA ARG A 96 12.27 16.00 4.24
C ARG A 96 12.06 17.27 5.08
N ASN A 97 11.58 18.36 4.46
CA ASN A 97 11.41 19.68 5.07
C ASN A 97 9.94 20.01 5.37
N ARG A 98 9.11 18.99 5.46
CA ARG A 98 7.65 19.10 5.53
C ARG A 98 7.16 18.81 6.95
N GLU A 99 5.93 19.24 7.23
CA GLU A 99 5.37 19.20 8.58
C GLU A 99 5.31 17.75 9.09
N LYS A 100 5.72 17.58 10.34
CA LYS A 100 5.60 16.31 11.04
C LYS A 100 4.22 16.25 11.65
N VAL A 101 3.55 15.12 11.51
CA VAL A 101 2.30 14.87 12.22
C VAL A 101 2.58 14.74 13.72
N THR A 102 1.56 14.90 14.55
CA THR A 102 1.72 14.65 15.99
C THR A 102 1.97 13.15 16.26
N PRO A 103 2.53 12.78 17.41
CA PRO A 103 2.65 11.38 17.82
C PRO A 103 1.32 10.62 17.79
N GLU A 104 0.22 11.27 18.20
CA GLU A 104 -1.13 10.69 18.21
C GLU A 104 -1.66 10.43 16.80
N GLN A 105 -1.42 11.37 15.88
CA GLN A 105 -1.75 11.19 14.46
C GLN A 105 -0.91 10.05 13.84
N ALA A 106 0.39 9.99 14.14
CA ALA A 106 1.26 8.91 13.68
C ALA A 106 0.80 7.54 14.22
N ALA A 107 0.39 7.48 15.48
CA ALA A 107 -0.16 6.27 16.11
C ALA A 107 -1.48 5.85 15.45
N SER A 108 -2.37 6.81 15.16
CA SER A 108 -3.65 6.55 14.48
C SER A 108 -3.45 6.03 13.05
N VAL A 109 -2.52 6.59 12.29
CA VAL A 109 -2.14 6.08 10.96
C VAL A 109 -1.61 4.64 11.06
N ARG A 110 -0.77 4.36 12.06
CA ARG A 110 -0.24 3.01 12.29
C ARG A 110 -1.34 2.03 12.69
N ALA A 111 -2.27 2.44 13.57
CA ALA A 111 -3.40 1.63 13.99
C ALA A 111 -4.30 1.28 12.80
N TRP A 112 -4.62 2.28 11.96
CA TRP A 112 -5.38 2.06 10.72
C TRP A 112 -4.72 1.03 9.81
N LEU A 113 -3.39 1.09 9.63
CA LEU A 113 -2.65 0.09 8.86
C LEU A 113 -2.63 -1.28 9.52
N GLY A 114 -2.69 -1.34 10.87
CA GLY A 114 -2.75 -2.58 11.64
C GLY A 114 -4.04 -3.38 11.42
N GLU A 115 -5.12 -2.72 11.01
CA GLU A 115 -6.40 -3.34 10.66
C GLU A 115 -6.46 -3.88 9.22
N CYS A 116 -5.38 -3.69 8.45
CA CYS A 116 -5.32 -4.18 7.09
C CYS A 116 -4.82 -5.63 7.00
N THR A 117 -5.07 -6.24 5.85
CA THR A 117 -4.30 -7.38 5.36
C THR A 117 -3.32 -6.92 4.29
N ILE A 118 -2.21 -7.63 4.15
CA ILE A 118 -1.23 -7.38 3.09
C ILE A 118 -0.89 -8.68 2.35
N ALA A 119 -0.79 -8.59 1.03
CA ALA A 119 -0.27 -9.65 0.16
C ALA A 119 0.85 -9.08 -0.72
N TRP A 120 1.68 -9.94 -1.31
CA TRP A 120 2.75 -9.52 -2.21
C TRP A 120 3.06 -10.56 -3.28
N THR A 121 3.63 -10.09 -4.37
CA THR A 121 4.26 -10.88 -5.43
C THR A 121 5.71 -10.45 -5.53
N VAL A 122 6.63 -11.40 -5.34
CA VAL A 122 8.07 -11.18 -5.56
C VAL A 122 8.34 -11.09 -7.06
N CYS A 123 9.21 -10.18 -7.46
CA CYS A 123 9.64 -9.98 -8.84
C CYS A 123 11.15 -10.18 -8.95
N ASP A 124 11.62 -10.48 -10.16
CA ASP A 124 13.04 -10.73 -10.42
C ASP A 124 13.90 -9.47 -10.23
N SER A 125 13.32 -8.30 -10.55
CA SER A 125 13.97 -7.01 -10.37
C SER A 125 13.02 -5.92 -9.90
N ALA A 126 13.60 -4.79 -9.47
CA ALA A 126 12.82 -3.59 -9.14
C ALA A 126 12.12 -3.00 -10.37
N ILE A 127 12.72 -3.15 -11.56
CA ILE A 127 12.14 -2.69 -12.83
C ILE A 127 10.88 -3.51 -13.14
N ASP A 128 10.96 -4.84 -13.04
CA ASP A 128 9.80 -5.71 -13.27
C ASP A 128 8.65 -5.40 -12.30
N ALA A 129 8.99 -5.08 -11.04
CA ALA A 129 8.02 -4.70 -10.03
C ALA A 129 7.36 -3.33 -10.33
N GLU A 130 8.12 -2.35 -10.84
CA GLU A 130 7.59 -1.07 -11.31
C GLU A 130 6.68 -1.25 -12.53
N GLU A 131 7.10 -2.02 -13.54
CA GLU A 131 6.29 -2.31 -14.72
C GLU A 131 4.98 -3.05 -14.36
N LEU A 132 5.05 -3.98 -13.40
CA LEU A 132 3.86 -4.67 -12.88
C LEU A 132 2.92 -3.70 -12.15
N GLU A 133 3.44 -2.83 -11.28
CA GLU A 133 2.63 -1.79 -10.62
C GLU A 133 1.94 -0.88 -11.65
N ASP A 134 2.66 -0.43 -12.67
CA ASP A 134 2.11 0.44 -13.71
C ASP A 134 0.95 -0.23 -14.47
N ARG A 135 1.10 -1.50 -14.85
CA ARG A 135 0.01 -2.27 -15.47
C ARG A 135 -1.20 -2.40 -14.54
N LEU A 136 -0.97 -2.75 -13.28
CA LEU A 136 -2.03 -2.90 -12.29
C LEU A 136 -2.80 -1.59 -12.08
N LEU A 137 -2.08 -0.47 -11.90
CA LEU A 137 -2.66 0.85 -11.64
C LEU A 137 -3.30 1.49 -12.88
N ALA A 138 -2.89 1.10 -14.09
CA ALA A 138 -3.54 1.49 -15.33
C ALA A 138 -4.90 0.81 -15.48
N GLU A 139 -5.01 -0.46 -15.09
CA GLU A 139 -6.25 -1.23 -15.14
C GLU A 139 -7.23 -0.85 -14.02
N HIS A 140 -6.75 -0.80 -12.79
CA HIS A 140 -7.56 -0.47 -11.63
C HIS A 140 -6.74 0.31 -10.61
N ARG A 141 -7.23 1.48 -10.22
CA ARG A 141 -6.55 2.34 -9.26
C ARG A 141 -7.27 2.29 -7.91
N PRO A 142 -6.65 1.67 -6.89
CA PRO A 142 -7.20 1.67 -5.54
C PRO A 142 -7.37 3.09 -4.97
N VAL A 143 -8.28 3.25 -4.02
CA VAL A 143 -8.69 4.57 -3.49
C VAL A 143 -7.54 5.38 -2.86
N LEU A 144 -6.50 4.71 -2.34
CA LEU A 144 -5.32 5.37 -1.78
C LEU A 144 -4.16 5.49 -2.78
N ASN A 145 -4.27 5.04 -4.04
CA ASN A 145 -3.28 5.31 -5.09
C ASN A 145 -3.54 6.68 -5.77
N ARG A 146 -3.67 7.73 -4.95
CA ARG A 146 -3.97 9.11 -5.39
C ARG A 146 -2.74 9.78 -6.02
N LYS A 147 -2.99 10.62 -7.04
CA LYS A 147 -1.99 11.50 -7.67
C LYS A 147 -1.91 12.82 -6.92
#